data_AF-A0AA42DJB4-F1
#
_entry.id   AF-A0AA42DJB4-F1
#
_cell.length_a   1.000
_cell.length_b   1.000
_cell.length_c   1.000
_cell.angle_alpha   90.00
_cell.angle_beta   90.00
_cell.angle_gamma   90.00
#
_symmetry.space_group_name_H-M   'P 1'
#
loop_
_entity.id
_entity.type
_entity.pdbx_description
1 polymer ?
#
loop_
_entity_poly.entity_id
_entity_poly.type
_entity_poly.pdbx_seq_one_letter_code
_entity_poly.pdbx_strand_id
1 'polypeptide(L)'
;MGETKSVAHIFEEYMKIQGVRKLDGRRKDNSNTYLIDGKSTDWNRVECYYHKDSEEFAEEDLLIVLRKKAGSYLIIARKGARAFEVDYGGIKHYDEKLLKEIMEDHKELFDALVA
;
A
#
# COMPACT_ATOMS: atom_id res chain seq x y z
N MET A 1 -11.65 15.27 -4.80
CA MET A 1 -10.25 14.80 -4.75
C MET A 1 -10.23 13.38 -5.31
N GLY A 2 -9.34 13.07 -6.27
CA GLY A 2 -9.39 11.78 -6.98
C GLY A 2 -8.91 10.61 -6.11
N GLU A 3 -9.50 9.43 -6.30
CA GLU A 3 -9.34 8.19 -5.52
C GLU A 3 -7.92 7.94 -4.96
N THR A 4 -6.88 8.10 -5.80
CA THR A 4 -5.47 7.94 -5.39
C THR A 4 -5.00 8.89 -4.27
N LYS A 5 -5.50 10.13 -4.22
CA LYS A 5 -5.20 11.07 -3.13
C LYS A 5 -5.89 10.66 -1.83
N SER A 6 -7.09 10.09 -1.92
CA SER A 6 -7.82 9.58 -0.75
C SER A 6 -7.12 8.35 -0.18
N VAL A 7 -6.71 7.40 -1.01
CA VAL A 7 -5.92 6.22 -0.58
C VAL A 7 -4.63 6.65 0.12
N ALA A 8 -3.88 7.59 -0.46
CA ALA A 8 -2.68 8.13 0.17
C ALA A 8 -2.96 8.73 1.55
N HIS A 9 -4.04 9.51 1.67
CA HIS A 9 -4.38 10.16 2.93
C HIS A 9 -4.79 9.15 4.01
N ILE A 10 -5.68 8.21 3.67
CA ILE A 10 -6.14 7.16 4.59
C ILE A 10 -4.94 6.32 5.07
N PHE A 11 -4.07 5.91 4.14
CA PHE A 11 -2.86 5.16 4.47
C PHE A 11 -1.92 5.95 5.38
N GLU A 12 -1.69 7.23 5.09
CA GLU A 12 -0.83 8.09 5.92
C GLU A 12 -1.36 8.24 7.35
N GLU A 13 -2.67 8.48 7.52
CA GLU A 13 -3.27 8.60 8.85
C GLU A 13 -3.22 7.29 9.63
N TYR A 14 -3.50 6.16 8.97
CA TYR A 14 -3.34 4.84 9.58
C TYR A 14 -1.90 4.62 10.07
N MET A 15 -0.89 4.91 9.25
CA MET A 15 0.51 4.77 9.65
C MET A 15 0.89 5.65 10.85
N LYS A 16 0.39 6.89 10.89
CA LYS A 16 0.59 7.79 12.04
C LYS A 16 -0.04 7.24 13.33
N ILE A 17 -1.25 6.71 13.24
CA ILE A 17 -1.96 6.09 14.39
C ILE A 17 -1.17 4.89 14.92
N GLN A 18 -0.59 4.08 14.03
CA GLN A 18 0.26 2.93 14.38
C GLN A 18 1.67 3.32 14.86
N GLY A 19 2.00 4.62 14.90
CA GLY A 19 3.32 5.10 15.31
C GLY A 19 4.44 4.82 14.29
N VAL A 20 4.09 4.48 13.05
CA VAL A 20 5.03 4.21 11.96
C VAL A 20 5.54 5.53 11.39
N ARG A 21 6.85 5.63 11.18
CA ARG A 21 7.48 6.87 10.72
C ARG A 21 7.53 6.92 9.20
N LYS A 22 7.48 8.12 8.62
CA LYS A 22 7.79 8.27 7.20
C LYS A 22 9.27 7.97 6.96
N LEU A 23 9.57 7.26 5.87
CA LEU A 23 10.93 6.94 5.45
C LEU A 23 11.80 8.23 5.35
N ASP A 24 12.97 8.20 5.97
CA ASP A 24 13.98 9.26 5.88
C ASP A 24 15.34 8.64 5.54
N GLY A 25 15.76 8.79 4.29
CA GLY A 25 17.03 8.23 3.79
C GLY A 25 18.29 8.78 4.47
N ARG A 26 18.17 9.77 5.36
CA ARG A 26 19.28 10.28 6.18
C ARG A 26 19.48 9.51 7.47
N ARG A 27 18.49 8.71 7.89
CA ARG A 27 18.57 7.91 9.13
C ARG A 27 19.30 6.60 8.88
N LYS A 28 19.89 6.08 9.96
CA LYS A 28 20.54 4.76 9.96
C LYS A 28 19.55 3.62 10.22
N ASP A 29 18.42 3.93 10.84
CA ASP A 29 17.37 2.98 11.19
C ASP A 29 16.07 3.43 10.53
N ASN A 30 15.62 2.65 9.56
CA ASN A 30 14.36 2.79 8.85
C ASN A 30 13.57 1.46 8.88
N SER A 31 13.88 0.58 9.86
CA SER A 31 13.27 -0.75 10.07
C SER A 31 11.77 -0.73 10.29
N ASN A 32 11.17 0.40 10.64
CA ASN A 32 9.72 0.56 10.75
C ASN A 32 9.30 1.89 10.14
N THR A 33 9.05 1.89 8.84
CA THR A 33 8.77 3.11 8.08
C THR A 33 7.71 2.92 6.99
N TYR A 34 7.15 4.03 6.51
CA TYR A 34 6.24 4.06 5.38
C TYR A 34 6.69 5.05 4.29
N LEU A 35 6.33 4.77 3.04
CA LEU A 35 6.55 5.64 1.88
C LEU A 35 5.25 5.71 1.06
N ILE A 36 4.98 6.89 0.50
CA ILE A 36 3.86 7.09 -0.44
C ILE A 36 4.43 7.77 -1.68
N ASP A 37 4.32 7.10 -2.82
CA ASP A 37 4.65 7.67 -4.12
C ASP A 37 3.41 7.83 -5.00
N GLY A 38 2.88 9.05 -5.03
CA GLY A 38 1.85 9.46 -6.01
C GLY A 38 2.23 10.72 -6.79
N LYS A 39 3.16 11.53 -6.26
CA LYS A 39 3.58 12.78 -6.90
C LYS A 39 4.36 12.53 -8.20
N SER A 40 5.11 11.42 -8.29
CA SER A 40 5.86 11.04 -9.49
C SER A 40 4.97 10.80 -10.72
N THR A 41 3.67 10.61 -10.53
CA THR A 41 2.71 10.29 -11.59
C THR A 41 1.57 11.29 -11.72
N ASP A 42 1.73 12.50 -11.17
CA ASP A 42 0.65 13.51 -11.07
C ASP A 42 -0.63 12.97 -10.43
N TRP A 43 -0.49 12.05 -9.46
CA TRP A 43 -1.59 11.36 -8.80
C TRP A 43 -2.47 10.54 -9.74
N ASN A 44 -1.96 10.12 -10.90
CA ASN A 44 -2.60 9.11 -11.73
C ASN A 44 -2.44 7.71 -11.15
N ARG A 45 -1.36 7.48 -10.40
CA ARG A 45 -1.08 6.29 -9.61
C ARG A 45 -0.68 6.73 -8.20
N VAL A 46 -0.95 5.87 -7.22
CA VAL A 46 -0.35 5.95 -5.89
C VAL A 46 0.19 4.58 -5.52
N GLU A 47 1.37 4.55 -4.95
CA GLU A 47 1.99 3.38 -4.34
C GLU A 47 2.25 3.70 -2.87
N CYS A 48 1.65 2.90 -1.99
CA CYS A 48 1.78 3.02 -0.54
C CYS A 48 2.56 1.82 -0.03
N TYR A 49 3.72 2.08 0.56
CA TYR A 49 4.66 1.08 1.05
C TYR A 49 4.71 1.16 2.57
N TYR A 50 4.64 0.00 3.22
CA TYR A 50 4.92 -0.18 4.64
C TYR A 50 6.07 -1.17 4.81
N HIS A 51 7.12 -0.72 5.46
CA HIS A 51 8.31 -1.51 5.78
C HIS A 51 8.34 -1.80 7.27
N LYS A 52 8.47 -3.08 7.60
CA LYS A 52 8.66 -3.58 8.96
C LYS A 52 9.78 -4.61 8.94
N ASP A 53 10.79 -4.39 9.76
CA ASP A 53 12.03 -5.16 9.91
C ASP A 53 12.98 -5.16 8.69
N SER A 54 12.51 -4.85 7.46
CA SER A 54 13.33 -4.77 6.25
C SER A 54 12.91 -3.64 5.30
N GLU A 55 13.91 -3.02 4.67
CA GLU A 55 13.78 -2.03 3.59
C GLU A 55 14.20 -2.60 2.22
N GLU A 56 14.53 -3.88 2.17
CA GLU A 56 14.88 -4.51 0.91
C GLU A 56 13.69 -4.50 -0.05
N PHE A 57 14.00 -4.37 -1.34
CA PHE A 57 12.98 -4.44 -2.37
C PHE A 57 12.22 -5.76 -2.26
N ALA A 58 10.88 -5.69 -2.34
CA ALA A 58 10.01 -6.85 -2.21
C ALA A 58 10.00 -7.48 -0.81
N GLU A 59 10.43 -6.79 0.24
CA GLU A 59 10.30 -7.21 1.65
C GLU A 59 9.29 -6.36 2.42
N GLU A 60 8.41 -5.63 1.73
CA GLU A 60 7.42 -4.76 2.37
C GLU A 60 6.38 -5.58 3.14
N ASP A 61 6.03 -5.12 4.34
CA ASP A 61 4.98 -5.73 5.15
C ASP A 61 3.59 -5.49 4.52
N LEU A 62 3.43 -4.36 3.84
CA LEU A 62 2.25 -4.06 3.03
C LEU A 62 2.62 -3.15 1.85
N LEU A 63 2.12 -3.52 0.66
CA LEU A 63 2.12 -2.69 -0.55
C LEU A 63 0.68 -2.55 -1.06
N ILE A 64 0.23 -1.30 -1.25
CA ILE A 64 -1.01 -0.98 -1.96
C ILE A 64 -0.66 -0.12 -3.18
N VAL A 65 -1.07 -0.57 -4.36
CA VAL A 65 -0.94 0.21 -5.60
C VAL A 65 -2.31 0.45 -6.20
N LEU A 66 -2.65 1.71 -6.48
CA LEU A 66 -3.87 2.09 -7.16
C LEU A 66 -3.57 3.01 -8.35
N ARG A 67 -4.12 2.71 -9.53
CA ARG A 67 -4.03 3.57 -10.73
C ARG A 67 -5.41 3.93 -11.27
N LYS A 68 -5.59 5.20 -11.65
CA LYS A 68 -6.84 5.70 -12.27
C LYS A 68 -7.03 5.27 -13.73
N LYS A 69 -8.31 5.16 -14.10
CA LYS A 69 -9.01 5.14 -15.42
C LYS A 69 -8.31 4.70 -16.71
N ALA A 70 -7.04 5.00 -16.97
CA ALA A 70 -6.33 4.56 -18.18
C ALA A 70 -5.69 3.16 -18.03
N GLY A 71 -5.64 2.63 -16.80
CA GLY A 71 -5.16 1.28 -16.54
C GLY A 71 -5.76 0.65 -15.29
N SER A 72 -6.92 1.16 -14.82
CA SER A 72 -7.61 0.81 -13.55
C SER A 72 -7.13 -0.49 -12.96
N TYR A 73 -6.15 -0.42 -12.06
CA TYR A 73 -5.63 -1.61 -11.40
C TYR A 73 -5.40 -1.32 -9.92
N LEU A 74 -5.62 -2.37 -9.13
CA LEU A 74 -5.34 -2.41 -7.70
C LEU A 74 -4.45 -3.62 -7.45
N ILE A 75 -3.33 -3.40 -6.76
CA ILE A 75 -2.47 -4.47 -6.23
C ILE A 75 -2.43 -4.34 -4.71
N ILE A 76 -2.58 -5.46 -4.03
CA ILE A 76 -2.26 -5.64 -2.61
C ILE A 76 -1.21 -6.73 -2.52
N ALA A 77 -0.09 -6.45 -1.85
CA ALA A 77 1.04 -7.37 -1.76
C ALA A 77 1.75 -7.29 -0.40
N ARG A 78 2.50 -8.33 -0.07
CA ARG A 78 3.36 -8.44 1.11
C ARG A 78 4.56 -9.31 0.75
N LYS A 79 5.76 -8.90 1.13
CA LYS A 79 7.03 -9.62 0.91
C LYS A 79 7.16 -10.15 -0.53
N GLY A 80 6.90 -9.26 -1.49
CA GLY A 80 7.03 -9.57 -2.92
C GLY A 80 5.92 -10.44 -3.50
N ALA A 81 5.07 -11.04 -2.68
CA ALA A 81 3.93 -11.84 -3.11
C ALA A 81 2.68 -10.95 -3.27
N ARG A 82 2.05 -11.01 -4.44
CA ARG A 82 0.75 -10.36 -4.67
C ARG A 82 -0.32 -11.20 -3.97
N ALA A 83 -1.08 -10.58 -3.09
CA ALA A 83 -2.25 -11.19 -2.47
C ALA A 83 -3.50 -11.00 -3.34
N PHE A 84 -3.59 -9.83 -3.98
CA PHE A 84 -4.69 -9.49 -4.87
C PHE A 84 -4.21 -8.59 -5.98
N GLU A 85 -4.69 -8.86 -7.19
CA GLU A 85 -4.49 -8.01 -8.36
C GLU A 85 -5.74 -8.02 -9.23
N VAL A 86 -6.22 -6.84 -9.56
CA VAL A 86 -7.29 -6.61 -10.51
C VAL A 86 -6.85 -5.54 -11.47
N ASP A 87 -7.17 -5.68 -12.75
CA ASP A 87 -7.03 -4.62 -13.74
C ASP A 87 -8.36 -4.37 -14.48
N TYR A 88 -8.31 -3.57 -15.55
CA TYR A 88 -9.48 -3.24 -16.38
C TYR A 88 -10.18 -4.46 -17.00
N GLY A 89 -9.47 -5.59 -17.14
CA GLY A 89 -9.97 -6.87 -17.65
C GLY A 89 -10.33 -7.87 -16.54
N GLY A 90 -10.47 -7.42 -15.29
CA GLY A 90 -10.90 -8.25 -14.15
C GLY A 90 -9.76 -8.73 -13.25
N ILE A 91 -10.08 -9.68 -12.36
CA ILE A 91 -9.14 -10.24 -11.38
C ILE A 91 -8.05 -11.01 -12.13
N LYS A 92 -6.78 -10.67 -11.88
CA LYS A 92 -5.60 -11.35 -12.43
C LYS A 92 -4.94 -12.27 -11.44
N HIS A 93 -5.01 -11.92 -10.17
CA HIS A 93 -4.45 -12.73 -9.10
C HIS A 93 -5.31 -12.62 -7.84
N TYR A 94 -5.48 -13.74 -7.16
CA TYR A 94 -6.19 -13.81 -5.90
C TYR A 94 -5.64 -14.96 -5.06
N ASP A 95 -4.82 -14.62 -4.07
CA ASP A 95 -4.45 -15.50 -2.97
C ASP A 95 -5.31 -15.12 -1.76
N GLU A 96 -6.40 -15.85 -1.57
CA GLU A 96 -7.37 -15.61 -0.51
C GLU A 96 -6.72 -15.66 0.88
N LYS A 97 -5.81 -16.60 1.11
CA LYS A 97 -5.18 -16.79 2.42
C LYS A 97 -4.29 -15.61 2.75
N LEU A 98 -3.39 -15.24 1.83
CA LEU A 98 -2.50 -14.11 2.04
C LEU A 98 -3.28 -12.79 2.15
N LEU A 99 -4.32 -12.60 1.32
CA LEU A 99 -5.13 -11.40 1.40
C LEU A 99 -5.83 -11.28 2.75
N LYS A 100 -6.37 -12.39 3.26
CA LYS A 100 -7.02 -12.42 4.57
C LYS A 100 -6.04 -12.09 5.70
N GLU A 101 -4.84 -12.65 5.68
CA GLU A 101 -3.79 -12.33 6.65
C GLU A 101 -3.44 -10.83 6.64
N ILE A 102 -3.24 -10.25 5.46
CA ILE A 102 -2.97 -8.82 5.29
C ILE A 102 -4.14 -7.97 5.81
N MET A 103 -5.38 -8.34 5.47
CA MET A 103 -6.58 -7.61 5.90
C MET A 103 -6.81 -7.71 7.41
N GLU A 104 -6.49 -8.84 8.04
CA GLU A 104 -6.59 -9.01 9.48
C GLU A 104 -5.53 -8.17 10.23
N ASP A 105 -4.28 -8.19 9.76
CA ASP A 105 -3.18 -7.40 10.36
C ASP A 105 -3.40 -5.89 10.21
N HIS A 106 -4.03 -5.45 9.11
CA HIS A 106 -4.28 -4.04 8.81
C HIS A 106 -5.77 -3.71 8.77
N LYS A 107 -6.58 -4.35 9.62
CA LYS A 107 -8.04 -4.25 9.58
C LYS A 107 -8.56 -2.80 9.53
N GLU A 108 -8.04 -1.94 10.41
CA GLU A 108 -8.48 -0.53 10.49
C GLU A 108 -8.21 0.25 9.18
N LEU A 109 -7.12 -0.07 8.49
CA LEU A 109 -6.79 0.52 7.19
C LEU A 109 -7.82 0.10 6.14
N PHE A 110 -8.09 -1.21 6.03
CA PHE A 110 -9.03 -1.72 5.03
C PHE A 110 -10.47 -1.31 5.31
N ASP A 111 -10.90 -1.26 6.58
CA ASP A 111 -12.19 -0.72 6.98
C ASP A 111 -12.35 0.73 6.51
N ALA A 112 -11.30 1.56 6.67
CA ALA A 112 -11.32 2.96 6.22
C ALA A 112 -11.28 3.13 4.69
N LEU A 113 -10.71 2.17 3.96
CA LEU A 113 -10.65 2.20 2.49
C LEU A 113 -11.99 1.84 1.82
N VAL A 114 -12.85 1.09 2.52
CA VAL A 114 -14.16 0.64 1.99
C VAL A 114 -15.36 1.40 2.56
N ALA A 115 -15.13 2.32 3.52
CA ALA A 115 -16.13 3.21 4.09
C ALA A 115 -16.54 4.34 3.14
#